data_AF-A0A7R9QV50-F1
#
_entry.id   AF-A0A7R9QV50-F1
#
_cell.length_a   1.000
_cell.length_b   1.000
_cell.length_c   1.000
_cell.angle_alpha   90.00
_cell.angle_beta   90.00
_cell.angle_gamma   90.00
#
_symmetry.space_group_name_H-M   'P 1'
#
loop_
_entity.id
_entity.type
_entity.pdbx_description
1 polymer ?
#
loop_
_entity_poly.entity_id
_entity_poly.type
_entity_poly.pdbx_seq_one_letter_code
_entity_poly.pdbx_strand_id
1 'polypeptide(L)'
;GVNRQVLWRPEYGGYQIEATPGQPYGHNNEGNGDYFMHNLFNTVEENMKLRRREMYELLDEDEALICMTNYPRLGNEDISVPFYRADPLNSTTGSIFASDELTYTGHPRYIKTSENIFERRGRKTVANVPIFKDTKTPDPFIEIFNDKESSRAAKVDHIYLDAGVFGMGMCCLQ
;
A
#
# COMPACT_ATOMS: atom_id res chain seq x y z
N GLY A 1 -5.05 -5.34 -31.29
CA GLY A 1 -4.53 -4.59 -30.13
C GLY A 1 -3.08 -4.97 -29.92
N VAL A 2 -2.25 -4.07 -29.38
CA VAL A 2 -0.85 -4.38 -29.06
C VAL A 2 -0.84 -5.50 -28.01
N ASN A 3 -0.27 -6.65 -28.35
CA ASN A 3 -0.14 -7.77 -27.41
C ASN A 3 1.00 -7.45 -26.43
N ARG A 4 0.65 -6.83 -25.30
CA ARG A 4 1.63 -6.53 -24.24
C ARG A 4 1.84 -7.78 -23.39
N GLN A 5 3.07 -8.04 -22.95
CA GLN A 5 3.40 -9.18 -22.10
C GLN A 5 3.12 -8.93 -20.61
N VAL A 6 3.05 -7.66 -20.21
CA VAL A 6 2.78 -7.18 -18.85
C VAL A 6 1.79 -6.01 -18.89
N LEU A 7 0.90 -5.94 -17.89
CA LEU A 7 0.03 -4.79 -17.65
C LEU A 7 0.36 -4.17 -16.30
N TRP A 8 0.60 -2.86 -16.31
CA TRP A 8 0.90 -2.06 -15.13
C TRP A 8 -0.29 -1.18 -14.74
N ARG A 9 -0.55 -1.06 -13.43
CA ARG A 9 -1.61 -0.23 -12.86
C ARG A 9 -1.09 0.55 -11.66
N PRO A 10 -1.59 1.78 -11.44
CA PRO A 10 -1.37 2.47 -10.18
C PRO A 10 -2.10 1.74 -9.05
N GLU A 11 -1.59 1.92 -7.84
CA GLU A 11 -2.23 1.48 -6.61
C GLU A 11 -2.53 2.65 -5.68
N TYR A 12 -3.11 2.38 -4.51
CA TYR A 12 -3.50 3.43 -3.57
C TYR A 12 -2.33 4.29 -3.10
N GLY A 13 -1.21 3.69 -2.70
CA GLY A 13 0.00 4.39 -2.27
C GLY A 13 0.78 4.93 -3.46
N GLY A 14 1.31 6.15 -3.34
CA GLY A 14 2.14 6.79 -4.38
C GLY A 14 3.44 6.02 -4.69
N TYR A 15 3.87 5.18 -3.75
CA TYR A 15 5.04 4.30 -3.82
C TYR A 15 4.70 2.87 -4.26
N GLN A 16 3.44 2.58 -4.59
CA GLN A 16 2.98 1.25 -4.99
C GLN A 16 2.74 1.16 -6.48
N ILE A 17 2.99 -0.03 -7.01
CA ILE A 17 2.68 -0.41 -8.38
C ILE A 17 2.10 -1.83 -8.39
N GLU A 18 1.13 -2.06 -9.27
CA GLU A 18 0.60 -3.40 -9.53
C GLU A 18 0.97 -3.82 -10.95
N ALA A 19 1.39 -5.08 -11.08
CA ALA A 19 1.57 -5.71 -12.39
C ALA A 19 0.91 -7.08 -12.48
N THR A 20 0.28 -7.31 -13.64
CA THR A 20 -0.42 -8.54 -14.02
C THR A 20 0.11 -9.05 -15.36
N PRO A 21 -0.11 -10.32 -15.73
CA PRO A 21 0.30 -10.77 -17.05
C PRO A 21 -0.54 -10.07 -18.12
N GLY A 22 0.06 -9.88 -19.30
CA GLY A 22 -0.57 -9.25 -20.46
C GLY A 22 -1.91 -9.85 -20.90
N GLN A 23 -2.03 -11.16 -20.68
CA GLN A 23 -3.20 -11.98 -20.92
C GLN A 23 -3.29 -13.02 -19.80
N PRO A 24 -4.49 -13.57 -19.53
CA PRO A 24 -4.63 -14.71 -18.64
C PRO A 24 -3.71 -15.86 -19.06
N TYR A 25 -3.08 -16.50 -18.09
CA TYR A 25 -2.25 -17.66 -18.35
C TYR A 25 -3.06 -18.78 -19.02
N GLY A 26 -2.47 -19.46 -20.01
CA GLY A 26 -3.14 -20.53 -20.75
C GLY A 26 -4.15 -20.05 -21.81
N HIS A 27 -4.28 -18.75 -22.07
CA HIS A 27 -5.11 -18.23 -23.14
C HIS A 27 -4.52 -18.57 -24.52
N ASN A 28 -5.25 -19.34 -25.34
CA ASN A 28 -4.98 -19.53 -26.76
C ASN A 28 -6.07 -18.88 -27.61
N ASN A 29 -5.69 -18.20 -28.69
CA ASN A 29 -6.64 -17.57 -29.62
C ASN A 29 -7.40 -18.59 -30.49
N GLU A 30 -7.17 -19.89 -30.30
CA GLU A 30 -7.68 -20.97 -31.16
C GLU A 30 -8.95 -21.66 -30.62
N GLY A 31 -9.58 -21.14 -29.56
CA GLY A 31 -10.91 -21.58 -29.11
C GLY A 31 -10.99 -23.01 -28.54
N ASN A 32 -9.90 -23.76 -28.57
CA ASN A 32 -9.79 -25.09 -28.00
C ASN A 32 -9.12 -24.96 -26.63
N GLY A 33 -9.94 -24.79 -25.59
CA GLY A 33 -9.52 -24.69 -24.20
C GLY A 33 -8.89 -25.99 -23.67
N ASP A 34 -7.75 -26.37 -24.24
CA ASP A 34 -7.00 -27.53 -23.82
C ASP A 34 -5.98 -27.12 -22.75
N TYR A 35 -6.28 -27.58 -21.54
CA TYR A 35 -5.68 -27.23 -20.27
C TYR A 35 -4.25 -27.79 -20.17
N PHE A 36 -3.26 -27.15 -20.78
CA PHE A 36 -1.86 -27.39 -20.39
C PHE A 36 -1.49 -26.57 -19.15
N MET A 37 -2.19 -26.83 -18.04
CA MET A 37 -1.87 -26.23 -16.73
C MET A 37 -0.46 -26.58 -16.23
N HIS A 38 0.13 -27.66 -16.74
CA HIS A 38 1.47 -28.11 -16.33
C HIS A 38 2.60 -27.17 -16.81
N ASN A 39 2.40 -26.36 -17.85
CA ASN A 39 3.37 -25.36 -18.31
C ASN A 39 3.19 -23.97 -17.63
N LEU A 40 2.21 -23.84 -16.74
CA LEU A 40 1.88 -22.56 -16.10
C LEU A 40 2.87 -22.17 -15.00
N PHE A 41 3.47 -23.14 -14.31
CA PHE A 41 4.44 -22.85 -13.23
C PHE A 41 5.65 -22.06 -13.75
N ASN A 42 6.28 -22.54 -14.83
CA ASN A 42 7.42 -21.85 -15.43
C ASN A 42 7.01 -20.51 -16.06
N THR A 43 5.81 -20.41 -16.64
CA THR A 43 5.38 -19.15 -17.28
C THR A 43 4.97 -18.07 -16.28
N VAL A 44 4.43 -18.43 -15.11
CA VAL A 44 4.12 -17.47 -14.03
C VAL A 44 5.40 -16.84 -13.50
N GLU A 45 6.38 -17.65 -13.11
CA GLU A 45 7.64 -17.15 -12.56
C GLU A 45 8.41 -16.31 -13.58
N GLU A 46 8.52 -16.77 -14.83
CA GLU A 46 9.19 -16.01 -15.88
C GLU A 46 8.48 -14.69 -16.21
N ASN A 47 7.14 -14.67 -16.17
CA ASN A 47 6.40 -13.41 -16.32
C ASN A 47 6.61 -12.47 -15.11
N MET A 48 6.66 -12.99 -13.88
CA MET A 48 6.99 -12.18 -12.70
C MET A 48 8.43 -11.65 -12.74
N LYS A 49 9.40 -12.44 -13.22
CA LYS A 49 10.77 -11.99 -13.47
C LYS A 49 10.83 -10.90 -14.54
N LEU A 50 10.04 -11.04 -15.62
CA LEU A 50 9.93 -10.01 -16.65
C LEU A 50 9.42 -8.69 -16.07
N ARG A 51 8.33 -8.69 -15.29
CA ARG A 51 7.83 -7.49 -14.61
C ARG A 51 8.91 -6.80 -13.78
N ARG A 52 9.68 -7.59 -13.03
CA ARG A 52 10.78 -7.07 -12.20
C ARG A 52 11.88 -6.44 -13.07
N ARG A 53 12.27 -7.07 -14.18
CA ARG A 53 13.26 -6.51 -15.11
C ARG A 53 12.77 -5.20 -15.74
N GLU A 54 11.54 -5.15 -16.23
CA GLU A 54 10.95 -3.93 -16.80
C GLU A 54 11.00 -2.77 -15.80
N MET A 55 10.75 -3.03 -14.51
CA MET A 55 10.87 -1.99 -13.48
C MET A 55 12.30 -1.57 -13.23
N TYR A 56 13.25 -2.51 -13.10
CA TYR A 56 14.65 -2.15 -12.87
C TYR A 56 15.29 -1.39 -14.02
N GLU A 57 14.73 -1.45 -15.23
CA GLU A 57 15.14 -0.61 -16.36
C GLU A 57 14.70 0.86 -16.21
N LEU A 58 13.75 1.15 -15.32
CA LEU A 58 13.16 2.47 -15.09
C LEU A 58 13.54 3.11 -13.74
N LEU A 59 14.02 2.31 -12.79
CA LEU A 59 14.42 2.78 -11.46
C LEU A 59 15.78 3.50 -11.52
N ASP A 60 15.93 4.54 -10.70
CA ASP A 60 17.21 5.19 -10.48
C ASP A 60 18.18 4.29 -9.66
N GLU A 61 19.47 4.62 -9.64
CA GLU A 61 20.51 3.81 -8.98
C GLU A 61 20.29 3.62 -7.46
N ASP A 62 19.58 4.56 -6.82
CA ASP A 62 19.25 4.57 -5.40
C ASP A 62 17.83 4.07 -5.08
N GLU A 63 17.12 3.55 -6.09
CA GLU A 63 15.78 2.99 -5.93
C GLU A 63 15.78 1.45 -6.03
N ALA A 64 14.83 0.81 -5.33
CA ALA A 64 14.70 -0.65 -5.37
C ALA A 64 13.24 -1.09 -5.35
N LEU A 65 12.90 -2.08 -6.18
CA LEU A 65 11.59 -2.71 -6.17
C LEU A 65 11.52 -3.83 -5.13
N ILE A 66 10.69 -3.64 -4.10
CA ILE A 66 10.47 -4.63 -3.05
C ILE A 66 9.02 -5.11 -3.04
N CYS A 67 8.83 -6.44 -3.04
CA CYS A 67 7.51 -7.05 -2.86
C CYS A 67 7.27 -7.29 -1.35
N MET A 68 6.93 -6.22 -0.63
CA MET A 68 6.72 -6.25 0.82
C MET A 68 5.25 -6.01 1.16
N THR A 69 4.66 -6.85 2.00
CA THR A 69 3.27 -6.70 2.42
C THR A 69 3.04 -5.38 3.15
N ASN A 70 3.85 -5.08 4.16
CA ASN A 70 3.74 -3.85 4.93
C ASN A 70 5.11 -3.25 5.14
N TYR A 71 5.27 -1.95 4.85
CA TYR A 71 6.53 -1.25 5.11
C TYR A 71 6.63 -0.90 6.60
N PRO A 72 7.66 -1.40 7.34
CA PRO A 72 7.67 -1.33 8.81
C PRO A 72 7.65 0.06 9.43
N ARG A 73 8.16 1.07 8.72
CA ARG A 73 8.22 2.46 9.20
C ARG A 73 7.18 3.38 8.57
N LEU A 74 6.16 2.83 7.91
CA LEU A 74 5.11 3.65 7.30
C LEU A 74 4.47 4.55 8.37
N GLY A 75 4.31 5.84 8.07
CA GLY A 75 3.79 6.83 9.01
C GLY A 75 4.84 7.48 9.94
N ASN A 76 6.13 7.13 9.78
CA ASN A 76 7.22 7.89 10.39
C ASN A 76 7.54 9.14 9.56
N GLU A 77 8.23 10.12 10.15
CA GLU A 77 8.52 11.38 9.47
C GLU A 77 9.36 11.15 8.19
N ASP A 78 10.41 10.33 8.26
CA ASP A 78 11.42 10.11 7.22
C ASP A 78 11.04 9.07 6.16
N ILE A 79 9.75 8.92 5.88
CA ILE A 79 9.21 7.80 5.10
C ILE A 79 9.29 7.97 3.58
N SER A 80 9.40 9.20 3.08
CA SER A 80 9.30 9.52 1.65
C SER A 80 10.39 10.46 1.16
N VAL A 81 10.66 10.39 -0.14
CA VAL A 81 11.46 11.36 -0.88
C VAL A 81 10.60 11.94 -2.01
N PRO A 82 10.36 13.27 -2.06
CA PRO A 82 10.72 14.23 -1.03
C PRO A 82 9.97 13.98 0.29
N PHE A 83 10.48 14.58 1.35
CA PHE A 83 9.93 14.42 2.70
C PHE A 83 8.63 15.21 2.85
N TYR A 84 7.58 14.54 3.33
CA TYR A 84 6.29 15.15 3.63
C TYR A 84 5.91 14.93 5.10
N ARG A 85 5.50 15.99 5.79
CA ARG A 85 4.98 15.91 7.16
C ARG A 85 3.47 15.73 7.12
N ALA A 86 2.93 14.96 8.06
CA ALA A 86 1.49 14.92 8.29
C ALA A 86 0.98 16.30 8.70
N ASP A 87 -0.14 16.72 8.12
CA ASP A 87 -0.88 17.93 8.49
C ASP A 87 -2.32 17.53 8.87
N PRO A 88 -2.58 17.23 10.14
CA PRO A 88 -3.89 16.77 10.59
C PRO A 88 -5.02 17.80 10.39
N LEU A 89 -4.67 19.07 10.24
CA LEU A 89 -5.65 20.15 10.13
C LEU A 89 -6.10 20.37 8.68
N ASN A 90 -5.20 20.17 7.72
CA ASN A 90 -5.46 20.46 6.30
C ASN A 90 -5.47 19.22 5.40
N SER A 91 -5.10 18.04 5.90
CA SER A 91 -5.12 16.79 5.12
C SER A 91 -6.53 16.21 4.96
N THR A 92 -6.69 15.41 3.91
CA THR A 92 -7.90 14.67 3.55
C THR A 92 -8.37 13.74 4.67
N THR A 93 -7.44 13.09 5.34
CA THR A 93 -7.74 12.07 6.36
C THR A 93 -7.66 12.58 7.79
N GLY A 94 -7.07 13.75 8.00
CA GLY A 94 -6.76 14.29 9.33
C GLY A 94 -5.73 13.47 10.11
N SER A 95 -4.94 12.63 9.42
CA SER A 95 -4.00 11.71 10.07
C SER A 95 -2.87 12.46 10.78
N ILE A 96 -2.45 11.93 11.93
CA ILE A 96 -1.27 12.44 12.68
C ILE A 96 0.06 11.82 12.23
N PHE A 97 0.02 10.86 11.30
CA PHE A 97 1.18 10.09 10.87
C PHE A 97 1.39 10.12 9.35
N ALA A 98 0.31 10.20 8.57
CA ALA A 98 0.35 10.12 7.11
C ALA A 98 -0.03 11.45 6.48
N SER A 99 0.80 11.96 5.57
CA SER A 99 0.40 13.05 4.69
C SER A 99 -0.35 12.50 3.46
N ASP A 100 -1.11 13.36 2.79
CA ASP A 100 -1.90 12.97 1.62
C ASP A 100 -1.01 12.56 0.43
N GLU A 101 0.23 13.06 0.38
CA GLU A 101 1.23 12.74 -0.64
C GLU A 101 1.71 11.28 -0.60
N LEU A 102 1.44 10.56 0.49
CA LEU A 102 1.63 9.10 0.52
C LEU A 102 0.58 8.36 -0.33
N THR A 103 -0.54 9.01 -0.66
CA THR A 103 -1.57 8.50 -1.56
C THR A 103 -1.24 8.89 -2.99
N TYR A 104 -1.46 8.01 -3.95
CA TYR A 104 -1.20 8.27 -5.36
C TYR A 104 -2.09 9.40 -5.88
N THR A 105 -1.47 10.54 -6.19
CA THR A 105 -2.14 11.77 -6.63
C THR A 105 -2.38 11.80 -8.14
N GLY A 106 -1.71 10.95 -8.91
CA GLY A 106 -1.85 10.88 -10.37
C GLY A 106 -3.20 10.35 -10.87
N HIS A 107 -4.08 9.90 -9.97
CA HIS A 107 -5.45 9.53 -10.32
C HIS A 107 -6.44 9.89 -9.21
N PRO A 108 -7.50 10.68 -9.48
CA PRO A 108 -8.36 11.27 -8.45
C PRO A 108 -9.13 10.25 -7.60
N ARG A 109 -9.31 9.03 -8.11
CA ARG A 109 -10.00 7.93 -7.41
C ARG A 109 -9.47 7.69 -5.99
N TYR A 110 -8.15 7.71 -5.78
CA TYR A 110 -7.57 7.27 -4.51
C TYR A 110 -7.80 8.30 -3.39
N ILE A 111 -7.50 9.57 -3.66
CA ILE A 111 -7.82 10.68 -2.76
C ILE A 111 -9.33 10.75 -2.51
N LYS A 112 -10.16 10.65 -3.57
CA LYS A 112 -11.61 10.73 -3.41
C LYS A 112 -12.17 9.58 -2.58
N THR A 113 -11.53 8.41 -2.62
CA THR A 113 -11.89 7.27 -1.76
C THR A 113 -11.62 7.61 -0.29
N SER A 114 -10.47 8.21 0.03
CA SER A 114 -10.15 8.68 1.38
C SER A 114 -11.14 9.74 1.88
N GLU A 115 -11.43 10.75 1.06
CA GLU A 115 -12.42 11.80 1.36
C GLU A 115 -13.79 11.19 1.69
N ASN A 116 -14.30 10.34 0.79
CA ASN A 116 -15.62 9.73 0.96
C ASN A 116 -15.70 8.85 2.22
N ILE A 117 -14.62 8.14 2.57
CA ILE A 117 -14.54 7.34 3.81
C ILE A 117 -14.58 8.26 5.02
N PHE A 118 -13.79 9.33 5.03
CA PHE A 118 -13.72 10.28 6.12
C PHE A 118 -15.07 10.99 6.32
N GLU A 119 -15.62 11.58 5.26
CA GLU A 119 -16.91 12.29 5.26
C GLU A 119 -18.04 11.38 5.74
N ARG A 120 -18.12 10.15 5.22
CA ARG A 120 -19.16 9.18 5.63
C ARG A 120 -19.03 8.77 7.10
N ARG A 121 -17.81 8.63 7.62
CA ARG A 121 -17.58 8.24 9.02
C ARG A 121 -17.75 9.41 9.98
N GLY A 122 -17.54 10.64 9.52
CA GLY A 122 -17.48 11.86 10.33
C GLY A 122 -16.31 11.88 11.33
N ARG A 123 -15.30 11.02 11.10
CA ARG A 123 -14.13 10.84 11.97
C ARG A 123 -13.03 10.07 11.23
N LYS A 124 -11.79 10.12 11.75
CA LYS A 124 -10.65 9.39 11.19
C LYS A 124 -10.93 7.90 11.07
N THR A 125 -10.29 7.26 10.09
CA THR A 125 -10.12 5.81 10.12
C THR A 125 -9.35 5.42 11.37
N VAL A 126 -9.59 4.24 11.92
CA VAL A 126 -8.90 3.79 13.14
C VAL A 126 -8.64 2.30 13.03
N ALA A 127 -7.39 1.91 13.15
CA ALA A 127 -6.97 0.55 13.46
C ALA A 127 -6.14 0.58 14.75
N ASN A 128 -6.34 -0.43 15.59
CA ASN A 128 -5.55 -0.66 16.79
C ASN A 128 -4.99 -2.07 16.68
N VAL A 129 -3.67 -2.20 16.52
CA VAL A 129 -2.98 -3.49 16.36
C VAL A 129 -2.33 -3.86 17.69
N PRO A 130 -2.60 -5.02 18.29
CA PRO A 130 -1.97 -5.41 19.55
C PRO A 130 -0.45 -5.30 19.48
N ILE A 131 0.17 -4.62 20.45
CA ILE A 131 1.61 -4.48 20.48
C ILE A 131 2.27 -5.78 20.95
N PHE A 132 3.41 -6.11 20.35
CA PHE A 132 4.26 -7.19 20.85
C PHE A 132 4.87 -6.77 22.20
N LYS A 133 4.58 -7.55 23.25
CA LYS A 133 5.13 -7.35 24.60
C LYS A 133 6.44 -8.11 24.76
N ASP A 134 7.55 -7.43 24.56
CA ASP A 134 8.88 -7.90 24.94
C ASP A 134 9.23 -7.43 26.37
N THR A 135 10.34 -7.91 26.90
CA THR A 135 10.92 -7.58 28.21
C THR A 135 11.04 -6.07 28.45
N LYS A 136 11.22 -5.28 27.39
CA LYS A 136 11.36 -3.81 27.46
C LYS A 136 10.18 -3.04 26.85
N THR A 137 9.15 -3.72 26.36
CA THR A 137 7.91 -3.02 25.95
C THR A 137 7.26 -2.49 27.23
N PRO A 138 6.88 -1.19 27.29
CA PRO A 138 6.12 -0.67 28.42
C PRO A 138 4.87 -1.51 28.70
N ASP A 139 4.56 -1.75 29.98
CA ASP A 139 3.37 -2.52 30.40
C ASP A 139 2.66 -1.76 31.54
N PRO A 140 1.55 -1.06 31.27
CA PRO A 140 0.86 -0.99 29.98
C PRO A 140 1.62 -0.16 28.92
N PHE A 141 1.49 -0.53 27.66
CA PHE A 141 1.91 0.31 26.54
C PHE A 141 0.81 1.35 26.25
N ILE A 142 1.18 2.63 26.31
CA ILE A 142 0.26 3.75 26.10
C ILE A 142 0.94 4.77 25.20
N GLU A 143 0.31 5.08 24.08
CA GLU A 143 0.74 6.16 23.20
C GLU A 143 0.07 7.47 23.60
N ILE A 144 0.83 8.57 23.60
CA ILE A 144 0.37 9.90 23.99
C ILE A 144 0.46 10.80 22.77
N PHE A 145 -0.68 11.34 22.34
CA PHE A 145 -0.78 12.19 21.16
C PHE A 145 -1.23 13.60 21.52
N ASN A 146 -0.73 14.59 20.78
CA ASN A 146 -1.26 15.96 20.83
C ASN A 146 -2.47 16.14 19.89
N ASP A 147 -3.34 15.14 19.84
CA ASP A 147 -4.59 15.14 19.07
C ASP A 147 -5.67 14.47 19.92
N LYS A 148 -6.77 15.19 20.17
CA LYS A 148 -7.85 14.74 21.07
C LYS A 148 -8.62 13.54 20.51
N GLU A 149 -8.80 13.48 19.20
CA GLU A 149 -9.53 12.39 18.56
C GLU A 149 -8.71 11.10 18.62
N SER A 150 -7.43 11.18 18.23
CA SER A 150 -6.47 10.09 18.26
C SER A 150 -6.24 9.58 19.69
N SER A 151 -6.07 10.48 20.66
CA SER A 151 -5.93 10.11 22.09
C SER A 151 -7.14 9.35 22.62
N ARG A 152 -8.35 9.67 22.16
CA ARG A 152 -9.59 8.97 22.56
C ARG A 152 -9.76 7.64 21.83
N ALA A 153 -9.24 7.52 20.61
CA ALA A 153 -9.42 6.36 19.76
C ALA A 153 -8.34 5.27 19.95
N ALA A 154 -7.15 5.65 20.44
CA ALA A 154 -6.07 4.75 20.77
C ALA A 154 -6.43 3.84 21.96
N LYS A 155 -5.97 2.60 21.90
CA LYS A 155 -6.17 1.60 22.97
C LYS A 155 -4.85 1.33 23.68
N VAL A 156 -4.94 1.08 24.98
CA VAL A 156 -3.83 0.51 25.77
C VAL A 156 -3.38 -0.81 25.14
N ASP A 157 -2.07 -1.06 25.11
CA ASP A 157 -1.43 -2.25 24.53
C ASP A 157 -1.66 -2.43 23.02
N HIS A 158 -1.91 -1.36 22.29
CA HIS A 158 -2.05 -1.38 20.84
C HIS A 158 -1.23 -0.26 20.19
N ILE A 159 -0.72 -0.55 18.99
CA ILE A 159 -0.23 0.44 18.03
C ILE A 159 -1.45 1.08 17.37
N TYR A 160 -1.55 2.40 17.43
CA TYR A 160 -2.63 3.19 16.84
C TYR A 160 -2.30 3.63 15.40
N LEU A 161 -3.24 3.45 14.48
CA LEU A 161 -3.12 3.83 13.07
C LEU A 161 -4.41 4.53 12.62
N ASP A 162 -4.31 5.64 11.87
CA ASP A 162 -5.47 6.52 11.65
C ASP A 162 -5.77 6.92 10.20
N ALA A 163 -5.03 6.39 9.23
CA ALA A 163 -5.19 6.66 7.80
C ALA A 163 -5.45 5.41 6.96
N GLY A 164 -6.12 5.58 5.81
CA GLY A 164 -6.36 4.52 4.83
C GLY A 164 -5.08 3.92 4.24
N VAL A 165 -3.99 4.69 4.18
CA VAL A 165 -2.68 4.22 3.70
C VAL A 165 -2.09 3.10 4.56
N PHE A 166 -2.43 3.03 5.86
CA PHE A 166 -2.03 1.93 6.72
C PHE A 166 -2.80 0.63 6.45
N GLY A 167 -3.68 0.60 5.46
CA GLY A 167 -4.36 -0.59 4.98
C GLY A 167 -4.16 -0.76 3.48
N MET A 168 -4.66 0.21 2.71
CA MET A 168 -4.60 0.19 1.25
C MET A 168 -3.19 0.46 0.71
N GLY A 169 -2.30 1.08 1.50
CA GLY A 169 -0.88 1.25 1.17
C GLY A 169 -0.02 -0.01 1.42
N MET A 170 -0.64 -1.13 1.80
CA MET A 170 -0.01 -2.44 1.88
C MET A 170 -0.09 -3.19 0.56
N CYS A 171 0.82 -4.13 0.32
CA CYS A 171 0.84 -4.97 -0.87
C CYS A 171 0.35 -6.39 -0.57
N CYS A 172 -0.15 -7.08 -1.59
CA CYS A 172 -0.55 -8.49 -1.50
C CYS A 172 -0.24 -9.23 -2.80
N LEU A 173 -0.40 -10.54 -2.76
CA LEU A 173 -0.55 -11.38 -3.95
C LEU A 173 -2.03 -11.75 -4.05
N GLN A 174 -2.62 -11.58 -5.23
CA GLN A 174 -4.03 -11.87 -5.53
C GLN A 174 -4.15 -13.03 -6.53
#